data_AF-A0AAF0F2Z9-F1
#
_entry.id   AF-A0AAF0F2Z9-F1
#
_cell.length_a   1.000
_cell.length_b   1.000
_cell.length_c   1.000
_cell.angle_alpha   90.00
_cell.angle_beta   90.00
_cell.angle_gamma   90.00
#
_symmetry.space_group_name_H-M   'P 1'
#
loop_
_entity.id
_entity.type
_entity.pdbx_description
1 polymer ?
#
loop_
_entity_poly.entity_id
_entity_poly.type
_entity_poly.pdbx_seq_one_letter_code
_entity_poly.pdbx_strand_id
1 'polypeptide(L)'
;MDERKRKDAPDAPDASKKSAVHGLDAGEEAPVPLRYCICRQEFEDDRVMIACDFCDEWYHAACLGIADEAVELIDQFVCPECEKKMDARTSYKAACKADGCSSAARLPMSRYCSDACGMRTVKARADRVRPPNAEFHTEIVQRGDARRGVVVWTRPALASVDDASLDAWFRAMQKGMAMPSAVPAVPPGTSSGQHALAHATALPSRRDASLERELARLRTLAAQGNTMIDVLAVRTKLLQLAEDRVSTLPLADDDGKRDAGPRCGFDARLAWPDEALWQWATSPAGRAMLQEEIPLDGTLAGDAHGPAVVCGTAKRRCKRHADWSIVRGAEAEVARELQTSYVSALAEREQHVRALLEHTPT
;
A
#
# COMPACT_ATOMS: atom_id res chain seq x y z
N MET A 1 -39.80 -4.13 -10.09
CA MET A 1 -40.05 -5.41 -10.79
C MET A 1 -39.57 -5.21 -12.22
N ASP A 2 -38.37 -5.70 -12.53
CA ASP A 2 -37.95 -6.09 -13.88
C ASP A 2 -36.58 -6.76 -13.76
N GLU A 3 -36.58 -7.98 -13.20
CA GLU A 3 -35.42 -8.86 -13.19
C GLU A 3 -35.28 -9.50 -14.58
N ARG A 4 -34.46 -8.89 -15.44
CA ARG A 4 -34.04 -9.53 -16.69
C ARG A 4 -32.92 -10.52 -16.41
N LYS A 5 -33.32 -11.79 -16.33
CA LYS A 5 -32.52 -13.02 -16.35
C LYS A 5 -31.30 -12.87 -17.27
N ARG A 6 -30.09 -12.88 -16.69
CA ARG A 6 -28.85 -13.19 -17.44
C ARG A 6 -29.00 -14.63 -17.96
N LYS A 7 -29.02 -14.79 -19.28
CA LYS A 7 -28.88 -16.11 -19.91
C LYS A 7 -27.39 -16.35 -20.11
N ASP A 8 -26.92 -17.50 -19.65
CA ASP A 8 -25.56 -17.95 -19.82
C ASP A 8 -25.21 -18.03 -21.32
N ALA A 9 -24.02 -17.54 -21.67
CA ALA A 9 -23.49 -17.58 -23.02
C ALA A 9 -23.07 -19.01 -23.38
N PRO A 10 -23.28 -19.48 -24.63
CA PRO A 10 -22.71 -20.75 -25.08
C PRO A 10 -21.18 -20.62 -25.22
N ASP A 11 -20.46 -21.65 -24.77
CA ASP A 11 -19.01 -21.75 -24.87
C ASP A 11 -18.51 -21.71 -26.32
N ALA A 12 -17.30 -21.19 -26.50
CA ALA A 12 -16.53 -21.32 -27.73
C ALA A 12 -16.34 -22.82 -28.08
N PRO A 13 -16.33 -23.21 -29.37
CA PRO A 13 -16.19 -24.61 -29.75
C PRO A 13 -14.78 -25.13 -29.40
N ASP A 14 -14.69 -26.02 -28.41
CA ASP A 14 -13.47 -26.75 -28.05
C ASP A 14 -13.28 -27.95 -29.01
N ALA A 15 -12.35 -27.83 -29.94
CA ALA A 15 -11.95 -28.89 -30.86
C ALA A 15 -10.93 -29.85 -30.20
N SER A 16 -11.32 -30.58 -29.15
CA SER A 16 -10.51 -31.66 -28.60
C SER A 16 -11.32 -32.75 -27.88
N LYS A 17 -12.11 -33.55 -28.62
CA LYS A 17 -12.55 -34.87 -28.16
C LYS A 17 -12.45 -35.92 -29.26
N LYS A 18 -11.41 -36.76 -29.19
CA LYS A 18 -11.34 -38.05 -29.90
C LYS A 18 -12.24 -39.05 -29.18
N SER A 19 -13.41 -39.33 -29.75
CA SER A 19 -14.29 -40.41 -29.30
C SER A 19 -14.13 -41.62 -30.21
N ALA A 20 -13.57 -42.70 -29.67
CA ALA A 20 -13.57 -44.01 -30.30
C ALA A 20 -14.92 -44.70 -30.05
N VAL A 21 -15.73 -44.90 -31.09
CA VAL A 21 -16.77 -45.95 -31.11
C VAL A 21 -16.97 -46.43 -32.55
N HIS A 22 -16.87 -47.75 -32.74
CA HIS A 22 -17.22 -48.44 -33.99
C HIS A 22 -18.74 -48.43 -34.24
N GLY A 23 -19.15 -48.18 -35.49
CA GLY A 23 -20.52 -48.39 -35.95
C GLY A 23 -20.71 -47.89 -37.38
N LEU A 24 -21.15 -48.79 -38.27
CA LEU A 24 -21.29 -48.66 -39.73
C LEU A 24 -22.47 -47.75 -40.12
N ASP A 25 -22.30 -46.84 -41.09
CA ASP A 25 -23.14 -46.70 -42.31
C ASP A 25 -22.59 -45.60 -43.24
N ALA A 26 -22.83 -45.75 -44.54
CA ALA A 26 -22.27 -44.97 -45.63
C ALA A 26 -22.98 -43.61 -45.84
N GLY A 27 -22.18 -42.55 -46.03
CA GLY A 27 -22.65 -41.22 -46.43
C GLY A 27 -21.61 -40.14 -46.13
N GLU A 28 -20.55 -40.08 -46.92
CA GLU A 28 -19.49 -39.07 -46.77
C GLU A 28 -19.97 -37.73 -47.34
N GLU A 29 -20.77 -36.98 -46.57
CA GLU A 29 -20.85 -35.53 -46.72
C GLU A 29 -19.66 -34.92 -45.97
N ALA A 30 -18.71 -34.36 -46.72
CA ALA A 30 -17.61 -33.59 -46.15
C ALA A 30 -18.18 -32.50 -45.21
N PRO A 31 -17.60 -32.28 -44.01
CA PRO A 31 -18.07 -31.23 -43.11
C PRO A 31 -18.00 -29.89 -43.85
N VAL A 32 -19.16 -29.27 -44.06
CA VAL A 32 -19.23 -27.96 -44.71
C VAL A 32 -18.47 -26.98 -43.81
N PRO A 33 -17.39 -26.33 -44.29
CA PRO A 33 -16.63 -25.42 -43.44
C PRO A 33 -17.55 -24.27 -43.01
N LEU A 34 -17.71 -24.09 -41.70
CA LEU A 34 -18.49 -23.01 -41.11
C LEU A 34 -17.77 -21.68 -41.42
N ARG A 35 -18.34 -20.91 -42.35
CA ARG A 35 -17.79 -19.62 -42.83
C ARG A 35 -18.49 -18.46 -42.14
N TYR A 36 -17.85 -17.93 -41.11
CA TYR A 36 -18.25 -16.72 -40.41
C TYR A 36 -17.68 -15.47 -41.07
N CYS A 37 -18.04 -14.31 -40.53
CA CYS A 37 -17.52 -12.99 -40.90
C CYS A 37 -17.84 -12.58 -42.35
N ILE A 38 -17.66 -11.30 -42.65
CA ILE A 38 -17.81 -10.74 -44.00
C ILE A 38 -16.78 -11.29 -45.00
N CYS A 39 -15.63 -11.79 -44.53
CA CYS A 39 -14.59 -12.32 -45.40
C CYS A 39 -14.88 -13.73 -45.91
N ARG A 40 -15.82 -14.46 -45.28
CA ARG A 40 -16.18 -15.86 -45.62
C ARG A 40 -14.99 -16.81 -45.73
N GLN A 41 -13.91 -16.49 -45.04
CA GLN A 41 -12.73 -17.35 -44.90
C GLN A 41 -13.04 -18.50 -43.93
N GLU A 42 -12.26 -19.57 -44.04
CA GLU A 42 -12.33 -20.66 -43.07
C GLU A 42 -11.89 -20.15 -41.70
N PHE A 43 -12.46 -20.74 -40.65
CA PHE A 43 -12.15 -20.36 -39.28
C PHE A 43 -10.71 -20.73 -38.95
N GLU A 44 -9.91 -19.74 -38.52
CA GLU A 44 -8.56 -19.91 -38.00
C GLU A 44 -8.58 -19.56 -36.50
N ASP A 45 -8.15 -20.48 -35.63
CA ASP A 45 -8.22 -20.34 -34.17
C ASP A 45 -7.48 -19.11 -33.61
N ASP A 46 -6.48 -18.60 -34.32
CA ASP A 46 -5.56 -17.56 -33.81
C ASP A 46 -6.08 -16.11 -34.00
N ARG A 47 -7.22 -15.91 -34.66
CA ARG A 47 -7.73 -14.56 -34.97
C ARG A 47 -8.78 -14.10 -33.95
N VAL A 48 -8.62 -12.90 -33.41
CA VAL A 48 -9.60 -12.29 -32.50
C VAL A 48 -10.93 -12.08 -33.23
N MET A 49 -12.00 -12.65 -32.67
CA MET A 49 -13.36 -12.50 -33.17
C MET A 49 -14.28 -11.88 -32.12
N ILE A 50 -15.34 -11.22 -32.60
CA ILE A 50 -16.41 -10.63 -31.81
C ILE A 50 -17.77 -10.99 -32.39
N ALA A 51 -18.72 -11.33 -31.53
CA ALA A 51 -20.09 -11.68 -31.90
C ALA A 51 -21.02 -10.46 -31.79
N CYS A 52 -21.91 -10.28 -32.76
CA CYS A 52 -22.91 -9.20 -32.73
C CYS A 52 -24.01 -9.49 -31.71
N ASP A 53 -24.31 -8.54 -30.83
CA ASP A 53 -25.34 -8.70 -29.78
C ASP A 53 -26.79 -8.75 -30.30
N PHE A 54 -26.99 -8.55 -31.61
CA PHE A 54 -28.32 -8.52 -32.24
C PHE A 54 -28.59 -9.69 -33.17
N CYS A 55 -27.58 -10.25 -33.83
CA CYS A 55 -27.75 -11.33 -34.80
C CYS A 55 -26.88 -12.56 -34.51
N ASP A 56 -26.07 -12.53 -33.45
CA ASP A 56 -25.18 -13.61 -33.00
C ASP A 56 -24.15 -14.08 -34.05
N GLU A 57 -23.98 -13.32 -35.15
CA GLU A 57 -22.97 -13.59 -36.17
C GLU A 57 -21.58 -13.13 -35.71
N TRP A 58 -20.55 -13.91 -36.05
CA TRP A 58 -19.17 -13.68 -35.63
C TRP A 58 -18.35 -12.95 -36.69
N TYR A 59 -17.50 -12.03 -36.25
CA TYR A 59 -16.67 -11.21 -37.11
C TYR A 59 -15.25 -11.12 -36.57
N HIS A 60 -14.24 -11.24 -37.44
CA HIS A 60 -12.87 -10.91 -37.06
C HIS A 60 -12.76 -9.41 -36.76
N ALA A 61 -12.11 -9.04 -35.65
CA ALA A 61 -11.87 -7.65 -35.29
C ALA A 61 -11.14 -6.90 -36.42
N ALA A 62 -10.10 -7.52 -37.00
CA ALA A 62 -9.35 -6.99 -38.13
C ALA A 62 -10.20 -6.75 -39.39
N CYS A 63 -11.18 -7.61 -39.69
CA CYS A 63 -12.08 -7.42 -40.84
C CYS A 63 -13.01 -6.20 -40.67
N LEU A 64 -13.23 -5.77 -39.43
CA LEU A 64 -14.03 -4.59 -39.09
C LEU A 64 -13.16 -3.34 -38.88
N GLY A 65 -11.83 -3.45 -39.02
CA GLY A 65 -10.90 -2.36 -38.70
C GLY A 65 -10.82 -2.05 -37.20
N ILE A 66 -11.20 -3.00 -36.34
CA ILE A 66 -11.09 -2.90 -34.88
C ILE A 66 -9.74 -3.50 -34.50
N ALA A 67 -8.92 -2.73 -33.77
CA ALA A 67 -7.68 -3.23 -33.20
C ALA A 67 -7.98 -4.24 -32.09
N ASP A 68 -7.17 -5.29 -31.96
CA ASP A 68 -7.40 -6.37 -30.99
C ASP A 68 -7.51 -5.84 -29.55
N GLU A 69 -6.72 -4.82 -29.19
CA GLU A 69 -6.78 -4.20 -27.86
C GLU A 69 -8.06 -3.39 -27.61
N ALA A 70 -8.71 -2.92 -28.68
CA ALA A 70 -9.95 -2.16 -28.58
C ALA A 70 -11.16 -3.08 -28.35
N VAL A 71 -11.04 -4.39 -28.62
CA VAL A 71 -12.11 -5.37 -28.41
C VAL A 71 -12.50 -5.46 -26.94
N GLU A 72 -11.54 -5.39 -26.01
CA GLU A 72 -11.82 -5.39 -24.56
C GLU A 72 -12.68 -4.19 -24.11
N LEU A 73 -12.60 -3.07 -24.85
CA LEU A 73 -13.36 -1.87 -24.56
C LEU A 73 -14.76 -1.90 -25.15
N ILE A 74 -15.11 -2.86 -26.00
CA ILE A 74 -16.47 -2.96 -26.53
C ILE A 74 -17.39 -3.43 -25.40
N ASP A 75 -18.49 -2.70 -25.21
CA ASP A 75 -19.54 -3.03 -24.26
C ASP A 75 -20.66 -3.80 -24.96
N GLN A 76 -21.15 -3.24 -26.07
CA GLN A 76 -22.09 -3.87 -26.97
C GLN A 76 -21.58 -3.74 -28.41
N PHE A 77 -21.43 -4.86 -29.12
CA PHE A 77 -21.04 -4.89 -30.51
C PHE A 77 -22.26 -4.98 -31.43
N VAL A 78 -22.33 -4.03 -32.38
CA VAL A 78 -23.35 -4.01 -33.43
C VAL A 78 -22.66 -4.13 -34.77
N CYS A 79 -22.95 -5.21 -35.50
CA CYS A 79 -22.35 -5.42 -36.81
C CYS A 79 -22.89 -4.41 -37.86
N PRO A 80 -22.16 -4.18 -38.97
CA PRO A 80 -22.54 -3.20 -39.99
C PRO A 80 -23.93 -3.43 -40.62
N GLU A 81 -24.41 -4.66 -40.60
CA GLU A 81 -25.72 -5.03 -41.14
C GLU A 81 -26.85 -4.70 -40.14
N CYS A 82 -26.60 -4.92 -38.85
CA CYS A 82 -27.52 -4.53 -37.77
C CYS A 82 -27.55 -3.01 -37.57
N GLU A 83 -26.42 -2.33 -37.72
CA GLU A 83 -26.32 -0.86 -37.66
C GLU A 83 -27.27 -0.19 -38.66
N LYS A 84 -27.33 -0.70 -39.89
CA LYS A 84 -28.23 -0.20 -40.95
C LYS A 84 -29.71 -0.48 -40.68
N LYS A 85 -30.03 -1.58 -39.98
CA LYS A 85 -31.41 -2.05 -39.79
C LYS A 85 -32.08 -1.47 -38.54
N MET A 86 -31.31 -1.24 -37.48
CA MET A 86 -31.87 -1.03 -36.15
C MET A 86 -31.52 0.33 -35.51
N ASP A 87 -30.84 1.24 -36.24
CA ASP A 87 -30.33 2.53 -35.71
C ASP A 87 -29.59 2.38 -34.36
N ALA A 88 -28.95 1.22 -34.17
CA ALA A 88 -28.15 0.89 -33.00
C ALA A 88 -26.68 0.99 -33.39
N ARG A 89 -25.82 1.43 -32.48
CA ARG A 89 -24.37 1.54 -32.71
C ARG A 89 -23.58 0.81 -31.65
N THR A 90 -22.39 0.35 -32.02
CA THR A 90 -21.43 -0.25 -31.08
C THR A 90 -21.13 0.73 -29.93
N SER A 91 -21.22 0.25 -28.70
CA SER A 91 -20.95 1.02 -27.49
C SER A 91 -19.64 0.57 -26.84
N TYR A 92 -19.01 1.47 -26.08
CA TYR A 92 -17.69 1.25 -25.51
C TYR A 92 -17.64 1.58 -24.01
N LYS A 93 -16.92 0.76 -23.26
CA LYS A 93 -16.51 0.98 -21.88
C LYS A 93 -15.49 2.11 -21.82
N ALA A 94 -15.49 2.85 -20.72
CA ALA A 94 -14.45 3.84 -20.46
C ALA A 94 -13.08 3.14 -20.29
N ALA A 95 -12.06 3.61 -20.98
CA ALA A 95 -10.71 3.09 -20.84
C ALA A 95 -10.08 3.45 -19.49
N CYS A 96 -9.13 2.62 -19.05
CA CYS A 96 -8.30 2.89 -17.88
C CYS A 96 -7.56 4.22 -18.02
N LYS A 97 -7.53 5.01 -16.94
CA LYS A 97 -6.83 6.31 -16.93
C LYS A 97 -5.31 6.21 -16.73
N ALA A 98 -4.76 5.00 -16.62
CA ALA A 98 -3.32 4.83 -16.46
C ALA A 98 -2.60 5.01 -17.80
N ASP A 99 -1.52 5.77 -17.81
CA ASP A 99 -0.71 6.02 -19.02
C ASP A 99 -0.25 4.67 -19.61
N GLY A 100 -0.59 4.43 -20.88
CA GLY A 100 -0.23 3.20 -21.60
C GLY A 100 -1.08 1.96 -21.30
N CYS A 101 -2.23 2.09 -20.62
CA CYS A 101 -3.16 0.98 -20.38
C CYS A 101 -4.41 1.11 -21.28
N SER A 102 -4.75 0.04 -22.00
CA SER A 102 -5.92 -0.03 -22.88
C SER A 102 -7.14 -0.73 -22.28
N SER A 103 -7.00 -1.41 -21.13
CA SER A 103 -8.09 -2.17 -20.52
C SER A 103 -9.24 -1.28 -20.00
N ALA A 104 -10.43 -1.86 -19.86
CA ALA A 104 -11.61 -1.16 -19.35
C ALA A 104 -11.49 -0.74 -17.87
N ALA A 105 -11.99 0.46 -17.53
CA ALA A 105 -12.08 0.97 -16.17
C ALA A 105 -13.25 0.34 -15.39
N ARG A 106 -13.08 0.18 -14.07
CA ARG A 106 -14.11 -0.38 -13.18
C ARG A 106 -15.07 0.69 -12.67
N LEU A 107 -15.73 1.41 -13.57
CA LEU A 107 -16.70 2.44 -13.20
C LEU A 107 -17.97 1.82 -12.57
N PRO A 108 -18.66 2.55 -11.67
CA PRO A 108 -18.34 3.89 -11.16
C PRO A 108 -17.27 3.88 -10.04
N MET A 109 -16.87 2.70 -9.55
CA MET A 109 -16.02 2.54 -8.37
C MET A 109 -14.58 3.05 -8.59
N SER A 110 -14.03 2.88 -9.79
CA SER A 110 -12.66 3.31 -10.12
C SER A 110 -12.52 3.74 -11.58
N ARG A 111 -11.63 4.70 -11.80
CA ARG A 111 -11.20 5.13 -13.15
C ARG A 111 -10.06 4.27 -13.72
N TYR A 112 -9.71 3.18 -13.04
CA TYR A 112 -8.62 2.29 -13.41
C TYR A 112 -9.13 0.84 -13.50
N CYS A 113 -8.51 0.04 -14.36
CA CYS A 113 -8.82 -1.39 -14.50
C CYS A 113 -8.39 -2.22 -13.28
N SER A 114 -7.36 -1.77 -12.57
CA SER A 114 -6.78 -2.43 -11.40
C SER A 114 -6.23 -1.43 -10.38
N ASP A 115 -6.06 -1.89 -9.14
CA ASP A 115 -5.44 -1.07 -8.09
C ASP A 115 -3.98 -0.79 -8.42
N ALA A 116 -3.29 -1.75 -9.05
CA ALA A 116 -1.93 -1.57 -9.55
C ALA A 116 -1.83 -0.41 -10.56
N CYS A 117 -2.76 -0.30 -11.51
CA CYS A 117 -2.81 0.82 -12.46
C CYS A 117 -3.11 2.16 -11.76
N GLY A 118 -4.01 2.16 -10.78
CA GLY A 118 -4.29 3.32 -9.94
C GLY A 118 -3.06 3.79 -9.17
N MET A 119 -2.39 2.88 -8.47
CA MET A 119 -1.18 3.15 -7.70
C MET A 119 -0.03 3.65 -8.57
N ARG A 120 0.20 3.04 -9.74
CA ARG A 120 1.25 3.50 -10.69
C ARG A 120 1.00 4.95 -11.12
N THR A 121 -0.24 5.28 -11.45
CA THR A 121 -0.63 6.64 -11.85
C THR A 121 -0.43 7.65 -10.73
N VAL A 122 -0.82 7.30 -9.50
CA VAL A 122 -0.62 8.14 -8.31
C VAL A 122 0.87 8.33 -8.03
N LYS A 123 1.66 7.25 -8.05
CA LYS A 123 3.12 7.29 -7.85
C LYS A 123 3.81 8.19 -8.87
N ALA A 124 3.52 8.02 -10.16
CA ALA A 124 4.09 8.85 -11.22
C ALA A 124 3.75 10.35 -11.05
N ARG A 125 2.52 10.67 -10.61
CA ARG A 125 2.15 12.05 -10.29
C ARG A 125 2.90 12.58 -9.08
N ALA A 126 3.08 11.76 -8.05
CA ALA A 126 3.84 12.09 -6.88
C ALA A 126 5.31 12.40 -7.29
N ASP A 127 5.95 11.51 -8.04
CA ASP A 127 7.34 11.67 -8.47
C ASP A 127 7.57 12.97 -9.27
N ARG A 128 6.60 13.40 -10.09
CA ARG A 128 6.67 14.69 -10.82
C ARG A 128 6.67 15.92 -9.92
N VAL A 129 6.13 15.83 -8.70
CA VAL A 129 6.09 16.95 -7.74
C VAL A 129 7.14 16.82 -6.64
N ARG A 130 8.00 15.79 -6.71
CA ARG A 130 9.13 15.57 -5.79
C ARG A 130 10.23 16.62 -5.98
N PRO A 131 10.65 17.34 -4.93
CA PRO A 131 11.78 18.27 -5.03
C PRO A 131 13.12 17.52 -5.17
N PRO A 132 14.08 18.05 -5.97
CA PRO A 132 15.36 17.39 -6.25
C PRO A 132 16.26 17.22 -5.01
N ASN A 133 16.13 18.12 -4.03
CA ASN A 133 16.81 18.08 -2.73
C ASN A 133 15.80 17.95 -1.60
N ALA A 134 15.15 16.79 -1.53
CA ALA A 134 14.20 16.45 -0.47
C ALA A 134 14.94 16.17 0.88
N GLU A 135 15.63 17.19 1.40
CA GLU A 135 15.98 17.25 2.82
C GLU A 135 14.76 17.78 3.57
N PHE A 136 14.45 17.16 4.71
CA PHE A 136 13.33 17.55 5.54
C PHE A 136 13.56 18.99 6.04
N HIS A 137 12.79 19.94 5.53
CA HIS A 137 12.78 21.32 6.04
C HIS A 137 11.39 21.61 6.63
N THR A 138 11.34 21.86 7.94
CA THR A 138 10.16 22.36 8.67
C THR A 138 9.55 23.59 7.98
N GLU A 139 10.38 24.37 7.26
CA GLU A 139 9.95 25.51 6.44
C GLU A 139 9.03 25.13 5.27
N ILE A 140 9.17 23.94 4.65
CA ILE A 140 8.31 23.49 3.54
C ILE A 140 6.88 23.27 4.03
N VAL A 141 6.72 22.79 5.26
CA VAL A 141 5.41 22.59 5.90
C VAL A 141 4.75 23.94 6.24
N GLN A 142 5.54 24.95 6.60
CA GLN A 142 5.03 26.27 6.99
C GLN A 142 4.80 27.24 5.82
N ARG A 143 5.63 27.16 4.79
CA ARG A 143 5.72 28.11 3.67
C ARG A 143 5.47 27.48 2.30
N GLY A 144 5.32 26.15 2.21
CA GLY A 144 5.02 25.45 0.96
C GLY A 144 3.65 25.80 0.38
N ASP A 145 3.48 25.60 -0.93
CA ASP A 145 2.22 25.80 -1.66
C ASP A 145 1.18 24.70 -1.34
N ALA A 146 -0.12 24.92 -1.59
CA ALA A 146 -1.24 24.00 -1.30
C ALA A 146 -1.06 22.58 -1.85
N ARG A 147 -0.25 22.41 -2.90
CA ARG A 147 0.08 21.11 -3.51
C ARG A 147 1.22 20.36 -2.81
N ARG A 148 1.87 20.96 -1.80
CA ARG A 148 3.07 20.46 -1.10
C ARG A 148 2.89 20.31 0.40
N GLY A 149 1.76 20.73 0.96
CA GLY A 149 1.51 20.78 2.42
C GLY A 149 1.24 19.43 3.11
N VAL A 150 1.05 18.34 2.36
CA VAL A 150 0.70 17.01 2.94
C VAL A 150 1.75 15.94 2.63
N VAL A 151 2.58 16.13 1.59
CA VAL A 151 3.55 15.12 1.14
C VAL A 151 4.94 15.46 1.66
N VAL A 152 5.37 14.71 2.66
CA VAL A 152 6.75 14.75 3.15
C VAL A 152 7.57 13.86 2.23
N TRP A 153 8.37 14.51 1.40
CA TRP A 153 9.39 13.82 0.62
C TRP A 153 10.54 13.55 1.55
N THR A 154 10.57 12.36 2.15
CA THR A 154 11.81 11.87 2.73
C THR A 154 12.55 11.16 1.59
N ARG A 155 13.81 11.52 1.34
CA ARG A 155 14.74 10.43 1.05
C ARG A 155 14.72 9.63 2.35
N PRO A 156 14.21 8.40 2.40
CA PRO A 156 14.67 7.58 3.50
C PRO A 156 16.20 7.63 3.33
N ALA A 157 16.96 7.79 4.41
CA ALA A 157 18.41 7.65 4.36
C ALA A 157 18.81 6.20 4.04
N LEU A 158 18.03 5.52 3.17
CA LEU A 158 17.97 4.14 2.72
C LEU A 158 18.34 3.95 1.26
N ALA A 159 18.72 5.02 0.56
CA ALA A 159 19.37 4.84 -0.73
C ALA A 159 20.82 4.32 -0.59
N SER A 160 21.34 4.14 0.63
CA SER A 160 22.70 3.59 0.85
C SER A 160 22.89 2.77 2.13
N VAL A 161 21.84 2.31 2.81
CA VAL A 161 22.03 1.48 4.02
C VAL A 161 21.84 0.03 3.65
N ASP A 162 22.95 -0.69 3.69
CA ASP A 162 23.00 -2.14 3.79
C ASP A 162 22.08 -2.65 4.91
N ASP A 163 21.65 -3.91 4.85
CA ASP A 163 20.85 -4.54 5.91
C ASP A 163 21.47 -4.35 7.32
N ALA A 164 22.80 -4.17 7.40
CA ALA A 164 23.54 -3.97 8.63
C ALA A 164 23.20 -2.66 9.37
N SER A 165 22.73 -1.63 8.67
CA SER A 165 22.49 -0.30 9.22
C SER A 165 21.03 0.00 9.54
N LEU A 166 20.07 -0.68 8.90
CA LEU A 166 18.69 -0.78 9.43
C LEU A 166 18.68 -1.50 10.78
N ASP A 167 19.39 -2.62 10.84
CA ASP A 167 19.58 -3.38 12.07
C ASP A 167 20.24 -2.53 13.17
N ALA A 168 21.26 -1.74 12.82
CA ALA A 168 21.92 -0.84 13.76
C ALA A 168 20.97 0.25 14.27
N TRP A 169 20.13 0.79 13.39
CA TRP A 169 19.10 1.77 13.72
C TRP A 169 18.06 1.20 14.70
N PHE A 170 17.51 0.02 14.42
CA PHE A 170 16.56 -0.64 15.32
C PHE A 170 17.18 -1.00 16.68
N ARG A 171 18.44 -1.47 16.70
CA ARG A 171 19.17 -1.73 17.95
C ARG A 171 19.41 -0.45 18.76
N ALA A 172 19.62 0.69 18.10
CA ALA A 172 19.78 1.98 18.79
C ALA A 172 18.46 2.43 19.45
N MET A 173 17.32 2.24 18.78
CA MET A 173 16.01 2.53 19.39
C MET A 173 15.71 1.64 20.60
N GLN A 174 16.00 0.33 20.51
CA GLN A 174 15.82 -0.62 21.61
C GLN A 174 16.68 -0.30 22.84
N LYS A 175 17.91 0.23 22.64
CA LYS A 175 18.77 0.69 23.74
C LYS A 175 18.17 1.85 24.53
N GLY A 176 17.27 2.63 23.92
CA GLY A 176 16.51 3.67 24.63
C GLY A 176 15.46 3.12 25.59
N MET A 177 15.12 1.81 25.51
CA MET A 177 14.03 1.18 26.26
C MET A 177 14.49 0.13 27.29
N ALA A 178 15.72 -0.40 27.21
CA ALA A 178 16.13 -1.57 28.00
C ALA A 178 17.17 -1.28 29.10
N MET A 179 16.82 -1.68 30.34
CA MET A 179 17.73 -1.97 31.45
C MET A 179 18.78 -3.04 31.05
N PRO A 180 19.99 -3.05 31.64
CA PRO A 180 21.07 -3.93 31.21
C PRO A 180 20.69 -5.40 31.33
N SER A 181 20.69 -6.11 30.20
CA SER A 181 20.59 -7.57 30.16
C SER A 181 21.82 -8.18 30.82
N ALA A 182 21.64 -8.81 31.98
CA ALA A 182 22.68 -9.53 32.68
C ALA A 182 23.14 -10.73 31.83
N VAL A 183 24.42 -10.73 31.46
CA VAL A 183 25.13 -11.96 31.07
C VAL A 183 25.05 -12.92 32.26
N PRO A 184 24.67 -14.20 32.08
CA PRO A 184 24.66 -15.15 33.19
C PRO A 184 26.08 -15.28 33.76
N ALA A 185 26.23 -14.95 35.05
CA ALA A 185 27.50 -15.04 35.75
C ALA A 185 27.85 -16.52 35.98
N VAL A 186 29.04 -16.93 35.55
CA VAL A 186 29.64 -18.23 35.90
C VAL A 186 29.80 -18.29 37.43
N PRO A 187 29.31 -19.33 38.11
CA PRO A 187 29.44 -19.46 39.56
C PRO A 187 30.91 -19.42 40.00
N PRO A 188 31.26 -18.69 41.08
CA PRO A 188 32.63 -18.65 41.56
C PRO A 188 33.12 -20.06 41.91
N GLY A 189 34.29 -20.43 41.38
CA GLY A 189 34.89 -21.76 41.56
C GLY A 189 34.67 -22.74 40.41
N THR A 190 33.85 -22.40 39.40
CA THR A 190 33.79 -23.17 38.15
C THR A 190 34.63 -22.51 37.07
N SER A 191 35.54 -23.26 36.47
CA SER A 191 36.23 -22.79 35.26
C SER A 191 35.23 -22.69 34.11
N SER A 192 35.39 -21.69 33.23
CA SER A 192 34.54 -21.54 32.04
C SER A 192 34.45 -22.83 31.21
N GLY A 193 35.52 -23.65 31.20
CA GLY A 193 35.55 -24.94 30.53
C GLY A 193 34.71 -26.02 31.22
N GLN A 194 34.74 -26.11 32.55
CA GLN A 194 33.89 -27.06 33.29
C GLN A 194 32.40 -26.70 33.24
N HIS A 195 32.08 -25.41 33.30
CA HIS A 195 30.70 -24.98 33.09
C HIS A 195 30.23 -25.30 31.66
N ALA A 196 31.08 -25.10 30.65
CA ALA A 196 30.74 -25.45 29.27
C ALA A 196 30.54 -26.97 29.08
N LEU A 197 31.36 -27.80 29.71
CA LEU A 197 31.26 -29.27 29.66
C LEU A 197 30.03 -29.82 30.41
N ALA A 198 29.73 -29.29 31.60
CA ALA A 198 28.58 -29.71 32.41
C ALA A 198 27.23 -29.34 31.77
N HIS A 199 27.24 -28.34 30.88
CA HIS A 199 26.08 -27.86 30.13
C HIS A 199 26.20 -28.13 28.62
N ALA A 200 27.14 -28.98 28.20
CA ALA A 200 27.31 -29.34 26.80
C ALA A 200 26.17 -30.27 26.36
N THR A 201 25.08 -29.69 25.85
CA THR A 201 24.11 -30.43 25.04
C THR A 201 24.74 -30.82 23.71
N ALA A 202 24.28 -31.93 23.11
CA ALA A 202 24.74 -32.43 21.82
C ALA A 202 24.86 -31.31 20.77
N LEU A 203 25.85 -31.39 19.89
CA LEU A 203 25.98 -30.46 18.76
C LEU A 203 24.65 -30.42 18.00
N PRO A 204 24.02 -29.24 17.84
CA PRO A 204 22.75 -29.13 17.13
C PRO A 204 22.88 -29.75 15.75
N SER A 205 21.86 -30.51 15.33
CA SER A 205 21.85 -31.00 13.95
C SER A 205 21.90 -29.80 12.99
N ARG A 206 22.37 -30.00 11.75
CA ARG A 206 22.39 -28.93 10.74
C ARG A 206 20.98 -28.30 10.54
N ARG A 207 19.93 -29.09 10.77
CA ARG A 207 18.52 -28.65 10.76
C ARG A 207 18.24 -27.72 11.95
N ASP A 208 18.59 -28.13 13.17
CA ASP A 208 18.34 -27.35 14.39
C ASP A 208 19.10 -26.03 14.36
N ALA A 209 20.37 -26.04 13.97
CA ALA A 209 21.16 -24.83 13.77
C ALA A 209 20.59 -23.90 12.67
N SER A 210 19.81 -24.43 11.72
CA SER A 210 19.09 -23.62 10.73
C SER A 210 17.81 -23.01 11.30
N LEU A 211 17.06 -23.79 12.06
CA LEU A 211 15.83 -23.35 12.73
C LEU A 211 16.13 -22.31 13.83
N GLU A 212 17.22 -22.47 14.58
CA GLU A 212 17.68 -21.50 15.57
C GLU A 212 18.07 -20.16 14.93
N ARG A 213 18.75 -20.18 13.78
CA ARG A 213 19.05 -18.96 13.01
C ARG A 213 17.79 -18.28 12.51
N GLU A 214 16.83 -19.05 12.01
CA GLU A 214 15.54 -18.52 11.58
C GLU A 214 14.75 -17.94 12.77
N LEU A 215 14.77 -18.61 13.92
CA LEU A 215 14.15 -18.13 15.15
C LEU A 215 14.76 -16.79 15.62
N ALA A 216 16.10 -16.69 15.59
CA ALA A 216 16.80 -15.44 15.91
C ALA A 216 16.43 -14.31 14.94
N ARG A 217 16.30 -14.62 13.64
CA ARG A 217 15.85 -13.67 12.62
C ARG A 217 14.42 -13.20 12.89
N LEU A 218 13.49 -14.12 13.14
CA LEU A 218 12.08 -13.80 13.41
C LEU A 218 11.93 -12.92 14.66
N ARG A 219 12.68 -13.22 15.73
CA ARG A 219 12.72 -12.38 16.94
C ARG A 219 13.23 -10.98 16.65
N THR A 220 14.26 -10.86 15.83
CA THR A 220 14.78 -9.55 15.40
C THR A 220 13.71 -8.78 14.65
N LEU A 221 13.08 -9.37 13.64
CA LEU A 221 11.99 -8.75 12.87
C LEU A 221 10.78 -8.37 13.75
N ALA A 222 10.41 -9.21 14.71
CA ALA A 222 9.32 -8.92 15.64
C ALA A 222 9.66 -7.72 16.53
N ALA A 223 10.88 -7.64 17.04
CA ALA A 223 11.34 -6.51 17.84
C ALA A 223 11.40 -5.21 17.02
N GLN A 224 11.81 -5.27 15.75
CA GLN A 224 11.73 -4.16 14.81
C GLN A 224 10.28 -3.71 14.60
N GLY A 225 9.38 -4.68 14.41
CA GLY A 225 7.96 -4.41 14.21
C GLY A 225 7.29 -3.77 15.44
N ASN A 226 7.63 -4.22 16.65
CA ASN A 226 7.17 -3.60 17.90
C ASN A 226 7.68 -2.16 18.05
N THR A 227 8.94 -1.90 17.68
CA THR A 227 9.48 -0.53 17.70
C THR A 227 8.68 0.40 16.77
N MET A 228 8.25 -0.11 15.61
CA MET A 228 7.37 0.67 14.71
C MET A 228 5.99 0.92 15.34
N ILE A 229 5.42 -0.04 16.08
CA ILE A 229 4.18 0.18 16.85
C ILE A 229 4.37 1.32 17.85
N ASP A 230 5.51 1.38 18.54
CA ASP A 230 5.80 2.47 19.49
C ASP A 230 5.90 3.83 18.79
N VAL A 231 6.56 3.91 17.62
CA VAL A 231 6.61 5.13 16.80
C VAL A 231 5.20 5.56 16.36
N LEU A 232 4.34 4.61 15.97
CA LEU A 232 2.95 4.90 15.60
C LEU A 232 2.11 5.35 16.80
N ALA A 233 2.39 4.83 18.00
CA ALA A 233 1.77 5.30 19.24
C ALA A 233 2.19 6.74 19.55
N VAL A 234 3.48 7.07 19.40
CA VAL A 234 3.99 8.45 19.50
C VAL A 234 3.30 9.37 18.49
N ARG A 235 3.16 8.95 17.21
CA ARG A 235 2.43 9.74 16.19
C ARG A 235 0.99 10.00 16.61
N THR A 236 0.30 8.97 17.09
CA THR A 236 -1.10 9.08 17.54
C THR A 236 -1.20 10.04 18.73
N LYS A 237 -0.29 9.96 19.70
CA LYS A 237 -0.29 10.85 20.86
C LYS A 237 0.02 12.29 20.48
N LEU A 238 1.01 12.51 19.62
CA LEU A 238 1.33 13.83 19.08
C LEU A 238 0.14 14.42 18.30
N LEU A 239 -0.58 13.59 17.53
CA LEU A 239 -1.78 14.00 16.81
C LEU A 239 -2.85 14.53 17.76
N GLN A 240 -3.14 13.77 18.82
CA GLN A 240 -4.08 14.16 19.86
C GLN A 240 -3.68 15.50 20.50
N LEU A 241 -2.43 15.62 20.97
CA LEU A 241 -1.93 16.84 21.61
C LEU A 241 -1.97 18.05 20.67
N ALA A 242 -1.66 17.85 19.38
CA ALA A 242 -1.72 18.91 18.39
C ALA A 242 -3.16 19.37 18.12
N GLU A 243 -4.12 18.44 18.11
CA GLU A 243 -5.55 18.73 17.92
C GLU A 243 -6.13 19.47 19.12
N ASP A 244 -5.84 19.00 20.34
CA ASP A 244 -6.27 19.65 21.58
C ASP A 244 -5.77 21.09 21.68
N ARG A 245 -4.50 21.31 21.29
CA ARG A 245 -3.89 22.65 21.26
C ARG A 245 -4.56 23.61 20.28
N VAL A 246 -5.26 23.16 19.23
CA VAL A 246 -5.92 24.08 18.27
C VAL A 246 -6.88 25.02 18.98
N SER A 247 -7.58 24.53 20.00
CA SER A 247 -8.54 25.31 20.79
C SER A 247 -7.89 26.38 21.68
N THR A 248 -6.60 26.24 22.00
CA THR A 248 -5.87 27.15 22.89
C THR A 248 -5.06 28.20 22.14
N LEU A 249 -4.92 28.04 20.81
CA LEU A 249 -4.21 29.00 19.97
C LEU A 249 -4.98 30.34 19.89
N PRO A 250 -4.26 31.49 19.87
CA PRO A 250 -4.87 32.78 19.56
C PRO A 250 -5.63 32.72 18.24
N LEU A 251 -6.71 33.47 18.09
CA LEU A 251 -7.43 33.55 16.83
C LEU A 251 -6.53 34.08 15.71
N ALA A 252 -6.77 33.65 14.48
CA ALA A 252 -6.05 34.15 13.31
C ALA A 252 -6.49 35.58 13.01
N ASP A 253 -5.53 36.53 13.04
CA ASP A 253 -5.76 37.87 12.53
C ASP A 253 -6.16 37.78 11.05
N ASP A 254 -7.25 38.43 10.69
CA ASP A 254 -7.75 38.49 9.33
C ASP A 254 -7.57 39.89 8.76
N ASP A 255 -6.33 40.38 8.64
CA ASP A 255 -5.97 41.63 7.92
C ASP A 255 -7.03 42.75 8.04
N GLY A 256 -7.49 43.06 9.27
CA GLY A 256 -8.45 44.12 9.55
C GLY A 256 -9.95 43.81 9.30
N LYS A 257 -10.36 42.58 9.00
CA LYS A 257 -11.77 42.15 8.94
C LYS A 257 -12.22 41.53 10.26
N ARG A 258 -13.46 41.86 10.66
CA ARG A 258 -14.11 41.56 11.95
C ARG A 258 -14.30 40.07 12.30
N ASP A 259 -13.84 39.14 11.46
CA ASP A 259 -14.08 37.70 11.62
C ASP A 259 -12.77 36.95 11.91
N ALA A 260 -12.21 37.23 13.08
CA ALA A 260 -11.14 36.42 13.66
C ALA A 260 -11.68 34.99 13.90
N GLY A 261 -10.95 33.98 13.40
CA GLY A 261 -11.40 32.59 13.44
C GLY A 261 -10.30 31.64 13.91
N PRO A 262 -10.63 30.35 14.15
CA PRO A 262 -9.67 29.38 14.62
C PRO A 262 -8.51 29.23 13.62
N ARG A 263 -7.30 29.02 14.16
CA ARG A 263 -6.11 28.72 13.35
C ARG A 263 -6.18 27.29 12.83
N CYS A 264 -5.42 27.03 11.77
CA CYS A 264 -5.20 25.70 11.22
C CYS A 264 -4.57 24.77 12.27
N GLY A 265 -3.55 25.25 12.98
CA GLY A 265 -2.95 24.55 14.12
C GLY A 265 -2.17 23.28 13.79
N PHE A 266 -2.04 22.92 12.51
CA PHE A 266 -1.20 21.78 12.07
C PHE A 266 0.20 21.89 12.66
N ASP A 267 0.66 20.82 13.32
CA ASP A 267 2.01 20.70 13.85
C ASP A 267 2.91 19.98 12.85
N ALA A 268 4.02 20.63 12.47
CA ALA A 268 4.97 20.11 11.50
C ALA A 268 5.62 18.78 11.94
N ARG A 269 5.62 18.46 13.25
CA ARG A 269 6.09 17.17 13.75
C ARG A 269 5.27 15.98 13.29
N LEU A 270 4.00 16.18 12.94
CA LEU A 270 3.15 15.14 12.33
C LEU A 270 3.66 14.72 10.94
N ALA A 271 4.54 15.52 10.36
CA ALA A 271 5.20 15.28 9.10
C ALA A 271 6.66 14.79 9.29
N TRP A 272 7.14 14.55 10.51
CA TRP A 272 8.52 14.12 10.71
C TRP A 272 8.74 12.67 10.25
N PRO A 273 9.93 12.37 9.69
CA PRO A 273 10.35 10.98 9.51
C PRO A 273 10.39 10.27 10.87
N ASP A 274 10.23 8.94 10.86
CA ASP A 274 10.21 8.10 12.06
C ASP A 274 11.39 8.39 12.98
N GLU A 275 12.59 8.52 12.41
CA GLU A 275 13.81 8.75 13.19
C GLU A 275 13.81 10.10 13.93
N ALA A 276 13.46 11.19 13.24
CA ALA A 276 13.42 12.51 13.88
C ALA A 276 12.32 12.57 14.94
N LEU A 277 11.17 11.95 14.66
CA LEU A 277 10.07 11.86 15.63
C LEU A 277 10.49 11.07 16.86
N TRP A 278 11.14 9.92 16.67
CA TRP A 278 11.60 9.07 17.75
C TRP A 278 12.68 9.75 18.59
N GLN A 279 13.65 10.40 17.96
CA GLN A 279 14.70 11.16 18.65
C GLN A 279 14.11 12.26 19.54
N TRP A 280 13.09 12.98 19.06
CA TRP A 280 12.39 13.97 19.87
C TRP A 280 11.55 13.33 20.98
N ALA A 281 10.78 12.30 20.67
CA ALA A 281 9.90 11.62 21.63
C ALA A 281 10.68 10.99 22.79
N THR A 282 11.92 10.57 22.53
CA THR A 282 12.84 10.04 23.54
C THR A 282 13.76 11.10 24.17
N SER A 283 13.62 12.37 23.81
CA SER A 283 14.25 13.46 24.55
C SER A 283 13.53 13.71 25.87
N PRO A 284 14.19 14.28 26.91
CA PRO A 284 13.51 14.63 28.17
C PRO A 284 12.30 15.55 27.97
N ALA A 285 12.40 16.55 27.10
CA ALA A 285 11.31 17.48 26.81
C ALA A 285 10.16 16.80 26.06
N GLY A 286 10.47 16.00 25.03
CA GLY A 286 9.45 15.27 24.26
C GLY A 286 8.69 14.26 25.11
N ARG A 287 9.37 13.53 26.00
CA ARG A 287 8.71 12.62 26.95
C ARG A 287 7.74 13.36 27.87
N ALA A 288 8.18 14.44 28.51
CA ALA A 288 7.34 15.23 29.40
C ALA A 288 6.08 15.77 28.68
N MET A 289 6.20 16.17 27.41
CA MET A 289 5.05 16.59 26.60
C MET A 289 4.12 15.43 26.24
N LEU A 290 4.67 14.29 25.81
CA LEU A 290 3.88 13.11 25.46
C LEU A 290 3.15 12.51 26.66
N GLN A 291 3.71 12.67 27.86
CA GLN A 291 3.12 12.28 29.14
C GLN A 291 2.23 13.36 29.76
N GLU A 292 2.04 14.50 29.08
CA GLU A 292 1.23 15.64 29.53
C GLU A 292 1.70 16.26 30.86
N GLU A 293 2.95 16.03 31.26
CA GLU A 293 3.57 16.69 32.41
C GLU A 293 3.78 18.18 32.13
N ILE A 294 4.04 18.52 30.86
CA ILE A 294 4.11 19.89 30.34
C ILE A 294 3.30 20.02 29.05
N PRO A 295 2.81 21.23 28.70
CA PRO A 295 2.10 21.45 27.44
C PRO A 295 2.97 21.19 26.21
N LEU A 296 2.35 20.78 25.11
CA LEU A 296 3.02 20.62 23.82
C LEU A 296 3.59 21.96 23.33
N ASP A 297 4.92 22.02 23.18
CA ASP A 297 5.64 23.21 22.72
C ASP A 297 5.40 23.52 21.24
N GLY A 298 5.94 24.65 20.78
CA GLY A 298 5.87 25.09 19.40
C GLY A 298 5.07 26.37 19.26
N THR A 299 5.67 27.34 18.58
CA THR A 299 5.10 28.68 18.43
C THR A 299 4.63 28.96 17.01
N LEU A 300 3.76 29.97 16.86
CA LEU A 300 3.24 30.43 15.57
C LEU A 300 4.31 31.16 14.74
N ALA A 301 5.29 31.75 15.42
CA ALA A 301 6.52 32.33 14.88
C ALA A 301 7.62 31.98 15.88
N GLY A 302 8.71 31.37 15.40
CA GLY A 302 9.79 30.88 16.26
C GLY A 302 10.33 32.01 17.13
N ASP A 303 10.40 31.78 18.43
CA ASP A 303 10.78 32.78 19.42
C ASP A 303 11.54 32.12 20.57
N ALA A 304 11.75 32.85 21.67
CA ALA A 304 12.44 32.36 22.87
C ALA A 304 11.74 31.14 23.53
N HIS A 305 10.50 30.83 23.16
CA HIS A 305 9.68 29.78 23.78
C HIS A 305 9.61 28.48 22.95
N GLY A 306 10.22 28.44 21.76
CA GLY A 306 10.36 27.21 21.00
C GLY A 306 10.41 27.38 19.48
N PRO A 307 10.60 26.26 18.75
CA PRO A 307 10.66 26.29 17.29
C PRO A 307 9.29 26.66 16.71
N ALA A 308 9.31 27.43 15.62
CA ALA A 308 8.11 27.59 14.81
C ALA A 308 7.77 26.20 14.26
N VAL A 309 6.70 25.56 14.74
CA VAL A 309 6.23 24.27 14.19
C VAL A 309 4.73 24.27 13.93
N VAL A 310 4.02 25.34 14.31
CA VAL A 310 2.54 25.40 14.26
C VAL A 310 2.07 26.27 13.10
N CYS A 311 1.14 25.76 12.30
CA CYS A 311 0.55 26.53 11.21
C CYS A 311 -0.39 27.62 11.72
N GLY A 312 0.03 28.89 11.57
CA GLY A 312 -0.75 30.05 12.00
C GLY A 312 -1.85 30.52 11.05
N THR A 313 -1.99 29.95 9.86
CA THR A 313 -3.03 30.34 8.88
C THR A 313 -4.44 30.10 9.46
N ALA A 314 -5.40 30.97 9.17
CA ALA A 314 -6.80 30.72 9.51
C ALA A 314 -7.30 29.40 8.92
N LYS A 315 -8.02 28.57 9.70
CA LYS A 315 -8.48 27.23 9.30
C LYS A 315 -9.22 27.26 7.95
N ARG A 316 -10.18 28.18 7.79
CA ARG A 316 -10.97 28.35 6.56
C ARG A 316 -10.16 28.72 5.30
N ARG A 317 -8.95 29.26 5.47
CA ARG A 317 -8.06 29.66 4.35
C ARG A 317 -6.90 28.68 4.15
N CYS A 318 -6.67 27.76 5.09
CA CYS A 318 -5.54 26.85 5.03
C CYS A 318 -5.84 25.63 4.15
N LYS A 319 -5.65 25.80 2.83
CA LYS A 319 -5.77 24.69 1.87
C LYS A 319 -4.63 23.66 1.96
N ARG A 320 -3.55 24.00 2.67
CA ARG A 320 -2.33 23.15 2.80
C ARG A 320 -2.53 21.97 3.73
N HIS A 321 -3.26 22.20 4.82
CA HIS A 321 -3.52 21.22 5.87
C HIS A 321 -5.04 21.07 6.03
N ALA A 322 -5.76 20.98 4.92
CA ALA A 322 -7.19 20.72 4.96
C ALA A 322 -7.42 19.37 5.64
N ASP A 323 -8.28 19.36 6.66
CA ASP A 323 -8.68 18.16 7.40
C ASP A 323 -7.51 17.32 7.91
N TRP A 324 -6.40 17.97 8.27
CA TRP A 324 -5.15 17.29 8.63
C TRP A 324 -5.33 16.30 9.78
N SER A 325 -6.18 16.59 10.77
CA SER A 325 -6.38 15.69 11.91
C SER A 325 -7.08 14.40 11.47
N ILE A 326 -8.11 14.52 10.64
CA ILE A 326 -8.83 13.38 10.05
C ILE A 326 -7.90 12.54 9.17
N VAL A 327 -7.16 13.18 8.27
CA VAL A 327 -6.26 12.48 7.34
C VAL A 327 -5.15 11.76 8.09
N ARG A 328 -4.47 12.43 9.03
CA ARG A 328 -3.38 11.82 9.82
C ARG A 328 -3.88 10.77 10.79
N GLY A 329 -5.09 10.93 11.33
CA GLY A 329 -5.75 9.92 12.15
C GLY A 329 -5.98 8.63 11.37
N ALA A 330 -6.59 8.73 10.18
CA ALA A 330 -6.83 7.57 9.32
C ALA A 330 -5.52 6.91 8.85
N GLU A 331 -4.49 7.68 8.51
CA GLU A 331 -3.17 7.14 8.17
C GLU A 331 -2.54 6.36 9.34
N ALA A 332 -2.60 6.91 10.56
CA ALA A 332 -2.06 6.26 11.75
C ALA A 332 -2.84 4.99 12.12
N GLU A 333 -4.15 4.97 11.93
CA GLU A 333 -5.00 3.79 12.14
C GLU A 333 -4.64 2.66 11.18
N VAL A 334 -4.61 2.93 9.87
CA VAL A 334 -4.25 1.95 8.85
C VAL A 334 -2.82 1.43 9.06
N ALA A 335 -1.86 2.32 9.35
CA ALA A 335 -0.48 1.91 9.60
C ALA A 335 -0.36 1.01 10.83
N ARG A 336 -1.12 1.30 11.90
CA ARG A 336 -1.14 0.48 13.13
C ARG A 336 -1.75 -0.89 12.87
N GLU A 337 -2.84 -0.97 12.12
CA GLU A 337 -3.49 -2.23 11.78
C GLU A 337 -2.54 -3.13 10.97
N LEU A 338 -1.92 -2.58 9.92
CA LEU A 338 -0.93 -3.28 9.10
C LEU A 338 0.26 -3.76 9.94
N GLN A 339 0.81 -2.89 10.79
CA GLN A 339 1.97 -3.22 11.60
C GLN A 339 1.65 -4.27 12.67
N THR A 340 0.47 -4.19 13.29
CA THR A 340 0.00 -5.18 14.27
C THR A 340 -0.22 -6.54 13.60
N SER A 341 -0.85 -6.56 12.43
CA SER A 341 -1.03 -7.79 11.63
C SER A 341 0.32 -8.42 11.27
N TYR A 342 1.30 -7.61 10.84
CA TYR A 342 2.65 -8.08 10.53
C TYR A 342 3.36 -8.71 11.74
N VAL A 343 3.32 -8.05 12.91
CA VAL A 343 3.93 -8.58 14.14
C VAL A 343 3.23 -9.87 14.58
N SER A 344 1.90 -9.96 14.50
CA SER A 344 1.15 -11.18 14.80
C SER A 344 1.57 -12.34 13.89
N ALA A 345 1.69 -12.11 12.58
CA ALA A 345 2.14 -13.13 11.63
C ALA A 345 3.58 -13.61 11.92
N LEU A 346 4.47 -12.70 12.34
CA LEU A 346 5.81 -13.07 12.79
C LEU A 346 5.78 -13.93 14.05
N ALA A 347 4.92 -13.59 15.03
CA ALA A 347 4.76 -14.35 16.26
C ALA A 347 4.22 -15.77 16.02
N GLU A 348 3.23 -15.93 15.14
CA GLU A 348 2.72 -17.25 14.72
C GLU A 348 3.83 -18.10 14.07
N ARG A 349 4.61 -17.51 13.16
CA ARG A 349 5.75 -18.18 12.54
C ARG A 349 6.83 -18.52 13.56
N GLU A 350 7.08 -17.65 14.54
CA GLU A 350 8.01 -17.91 15.63
C GLU A 350 7.58 -19.14 16.45
N GLN A 351 6.31 -19.22 16.82
CA GLN A 351 5.74 -20.36 17.54
C GLN A 351 5.86 -21.65 16.72
N HIS A 352 5.60 -21.60 15.42
CA HIS A 352 5.77 -22.76 14.53
C HIS A 352 7.22 -23.25 14.49
N VAL A 353 8.20 -22.35 14.35
CA VAL A 353 9.63 -22.71 14.34
C VAL A 353 10.06 -23.29 15.69
N ARG A 354 9.57 -22.74 16.82
CA ARG A 354 9.81 -23.30 18.16
C ARG A 354 9.26 -24.72 18.28
N ALA A 355 8.03 -24.96 17.82
CA ALA A 355 7.45 -26.30 17.82
C ALA A 355 8.29 -27.29 16.98
N LEU A 356 8.81 -26.87 15.82
CA LEU A 356 9.69 -27.71 15.00
C LEU A 356 11.02 -28.06 15.68
N LEU A 357 11.54 -27.19 16.56
CA LEU A 357 12.74 -27.44 17.37
C LEU A 357 12.45 -28.41 18.54
N GLU A 358 11.23 -28.41 19.07
CA GLU A 358 10.82 -29.29 20.17
C GLU A 358 10.51 -30.73 19.71
N HIS A 359 10.10 -30.92 18.45
CA HIS A 359 9.69 -32.22 17.89
C HIS A 359 10.81 -32.92 17.10
N THR A 360 12.06 -32.86 17.56
CA THR A 360 13.17 -33.60 16.94
C THR A 360 13.00 -35.10 17.17
N PRO A 361 12.74 -35.93 16.14
CA PRO A 361 12.68 -37.37 16.34
C PRO A 361 14.06 -37.89 16.76
N THR A 362 14.09 -38.56 17.91
CA THR A 362 15.27 -39.22 18.50
C THR A 362 15.85 -40.30 17.60
#